data_AF-A0A1N7G711-F1
#
_entry.id   AF-A0A1N7G711-F1
#
_cell.length_a   1.000
_cell.length_b   1.000
_cell.length_c   1.000
_cell.angle_alpha   90.00
_cell.angle_beta   90.00
_cell.angle_gamma   90.00
#
_symmetry.space_group_name_H-M   'P 1'
#
loop_
_entity.id
_entity.type
_entity.pdbx_description
1 polymer ?
#
loop_
_entity_poly.entity_id
_entity_poly.type
_entity_poly.pdbx_seq_one_letter_code
_entity_poly.pdbx_strand_id
1 'polypeptide(L)'
;MSDIDAMQSRIMAALDRIGQGLDGMGGNGAEPQDEDKLAKLTQQVEDEKLANAQLEERVKQLSARAREAEAKLADLEAAGRASKAEEDTRTKMLRKVEGDLQSLRHANQQLRDNNAKLREANAKGVAEPHLINKAMMAELDGLRASRAADRTEMDAILGELARIGDAAGADGQGKEDA
;
A
#
# COMPACT_ATOMS: atom_id res chain seq x y z
N MET A 1 -95.69 -19.16 9.28
CA MET A 1 -95.34 -19.16 10.72
C MET A 1 -94.37 -20.30 11.06
N SER A 2 -94.61 -21.53 10.62
CA SER A 2 -93.69 -22.69 10.77
C SER A 2 -92.23 -22.45 10.30
N ASP A 3 -92.03 -21.77 9.16
CA ASP A 3 -90.67 -21.56 8.62
C ASP A 3 -89.80 -20.62 9.49
N ILE A 4 -90.42 -19.71 10.22
CA ILE A 4 -89.70 -18.78 11.12
C ILE A 4 -89.22 -19.53 12.36
N ASP A 5 -90.06 -20.41 12.93
CA ASP A 5 -89.70 -21.22 14.10
C ASP A 5 -88.60 -22.25 13.77
N ALA A 6 -88.62 -22.79 12.55
CA ALA A 6 -87.57 -23.69 12.05
C ALA A 6 -86.23 -22.96 11.83
N MET A 7 -86.27 -21.72 11.32
CA MET A 7 -85.08 -20.86 11.19
C MET A 7 -84.53 -20.45 12.56
N GLN A 8 -85.39 -20.09 13.51
CA GLN A 8 -84.99 -19.75 14.88
C GLN A 8 -84.34 -20.93 15.60
N SER A 9 -84.90 -22.15 15.47
CA SER A 9 -84.32 -23.37 16.05
C SER A 9 -82.95 -23.69 15.45
N ARG A 10 -82.76 -23.49 14.14
CA ARG A 10 -81.45 -23.67 13.48
C ARG A 10 -80.43 -22.61 13.88
N ILE A 11 -80.85 -21.36 14.06
CA ILE A 11 -79.97 -20.28 14.52
C ILE A 11 -79.54 -20.53 15.96
N MET A 12 -80.45 -20.94 16.85
CA MET A 12 -80.09 -21.31 18.22
C MET A 12 -79.11 -22.49 18.25
N ALA A 13 -79.34 -23.54 17.46
CA ALA A 13 -78.40 -24.66 17.36
C ALA A 13 -77.04 -24.26 16.77
N ALA A 14 -77.01 -23.31 15.81
CA ALA A 14 -75.77 -22.78 15.27
C ALA A 14 -75.04 -21.91 16.29
N LEU A 15 -75.75 -21.09 17.06
CA LEU A 15 -75.20 -20.26 18.13
C LEU A 15 -74.67 -21.11 19.30
N ASP A 16 -75.37 -22.17 19.69
CA ASP A 16 -74.90 -23.12 20.70
C ASP A 16 -73.67 -23.88 20.23
N ARG A 17 -73.62 -24.28 18.96
CA ARG A 17 -72.44 -24.93 18.37
C ARG A 17 -71.26 -23.97 18.24
N ILE A 18 -71.50 -22.69 17.94
CA ILE A 18 -70.47 -21.63 17.95
C ILE A 18 -70.02 -21.35 19.38
N GLY A 19 -70.94 -21.32 20.35
CA GLY A 19 -70.65 -21.19 21.77
C GLY A 19 -69.79 -22.34 22.28
N GLN A 20 -70.15 -23.58 21.97
CA GLN A 20 -69.35 -24.77 22.28
C GLN A 20 -68.00 -24.79 21.53
N GLY A 21 -67.95 -24.26 20.31
CA GLY A 21 -66.70 -24.11 19.53
C GLY A 21 -65.78 -23.04 20.12
N LEU A 22 -66.34 -21.93 20.62
CA LEU A 22 -65.62 -20.86 21.32
C LEU A 22 -65.19 -21.30 22.71
N ASP A 23 -66.02 -22.04 23.45
CA ASP A 23 -65.67 -22.63 24.75
C ASP A 23 -64.63 -23.76 24.58
N GLY A 24 -64.67 -24.51 23.47
CA GLY A 24 -63.61 -25.46 23.11
C GLY A 24 -62.31 -24.80 22.70
N MET A 25 -62.37 -23.63 22.05
CA MET A 25 -61.20 -22.84 21.66
C MET A 25 -60.63 -22.00 22.83
N GLY A 26 -61.48 -21.60 23.77
CA GLY A 26 -61.12 -20.95 25.04
C GLY A 26 -60.75 -21.93 26.15
N GLY A 27 -61.22 -23.18 26.07
CA GLY A 27 -60.83 -24.32 26.90
C GLY A 27 -59.55 -25.00 26.43
N ASN A 28 -59.09 -24.68 25.22
CA ASN A 28 -57.69 -24.80 24.81
C ASN A 28 -56.87 -23.58 25.27
N GLY A 29 -57.29 -22.98 26.40
CA GLY A 29 -56.46 -22.06 27.17
C GLY A 29 -55.14 -22.76 27.43
N ALA A 30 -54.06 -22.09 27.03
CA ALA A 30 -52.71 -22.61 27.04
C ALA A 30 -52.51 -23.56 28.23
N GLU A 31 -52.27 -24.85 27.95
CA GLU A 31 -51.86 -25.75 29.03
C GLU A 31 -50.63 -25.12 29.70
N PRO A 32 -50.44 -25.24 31.03
CA PRO A 32 -49.28 -24.67 31.70
C PRO A 32 -47.94 -25.12 31.07
N GLN A 33 -47.92 -26.26 30.37
CA GLN A 33 -46.78 -26.73 29.58
C GLN A 33 -46.46 -25.89 28.33
N ASP A 34 -47.44 -25.21 27.73
CA ASP A 34 -47.25 -24.37 26.55
C ASP A 34 -46.86 -22.94 26.92
N GLU A 35 -47.35 -22.40 28.04
CA GLU A 35 -46.84 -21.15 28.62
C GLU A 35 -45.36 -21.26 29.03
N ASP A 36 -44.97 -22.37 29.66
CA ASP A 36 -43.57 -22.63 30.04
C ASP A 36 -42.64 -22.78 28.82
N LYS A 37 -43.12 -23.39 27.72
CA LYS A 37 -42.35 -23.49 26.46
C LYS A 37 -42.22 -22.14 25.79
N LEU A 38 -43.30 -21.34 25.74
CA LEU A 38 -43.29 -19.99 25.18
C LEU A 38 -42.32 -19.08 25.94
N ALA A 39 -42.31 -19.16 27.28
CA ALA A 39 -41.35 -18.44 28.12
C ALA A 39 -39.89 -18.85 27.84
N LYS A 40 -39.61 -20.14 27.68
CA LYS A 40 -38.26 -20.63 27.33
C LYS A 40 -37.82 -20.20 25.93
N LEU A 41 -38.73 -20.27 24.95
CA LEU A 41 -38.46 -19.84 23.57
C LEU A 41 -38.23 -18.34 23.49
N THR A 42 -39.00 -17.53 24.21
CA THR A 42 -38.78 -16.07 24.28
C THR A 42 -37.43 -15.75 24.92
N GLN A 43 -37.07 -16.44 26.00
CA GLN A 43 -35.77 -16.26 26.63
C GLN A 43 -34.60 -16.66 25.71
N GLN A 44 -34.70 -17.78 24.99
CA GLN A 44 -33.71 -18.18 23.99
C GLN A 44 -33.57 -17.15 22.86
N VAL A 45 -34.67 -16.59 22.38
CA VAL A 45 -34.64 -15.53 21.36
C VAL A 45 -33.99 -14.25 21.90
N GLU A 46 -34.21 -13.89 23.17
CA GLU A 46 -33.53 -12.76 23.79
C GLU A 46 -32.02 -13.00 23.95
N ASP A 47 -31.63 -14.21 24.40
CA ASP A 47 -30.23 -14.62 24.52
C ASP A 47 -29.53 -14.61 23.15
N GLU A 48 -30.18 -15.13 22.10
CA GLU A 48 -29.67 -15.12 20.72
C GLU A 48 -29.56 -13.71 20.16
N LYS A 49 -30.52 -12.83 20.44
CA LYS A 49 -30.43 -11.40 20.03
C LYS A 49 -29.27 -10.70 20.71
N LEU A 50 -29.05 -10.97 22.00
CA LEU A 50 -27.91 -10.42 22.74
C LEU A 50 -26.58 -10.93 22.17
N ALA A 51 -26.50 -12.24 21.89
CA ALA A 51 -25.33 -12.84 21.26
C ALA A 51 -25.07 -12.25 19.86
N ASN A 52 -26.10 -12.08 19.04
CA ASN A 52 -25.97 -11.43 17.73
C ASN A 52 -25.50 -9.98 17.84
N ALA A 53 -26.05 -9.20 18.76
CA ALA A 53 -25.60 -7.82 18.98
C ALA A 53 -24.11 -7.74 19.37
N GLN A 54 -23.65 -8.67 20.23
CA GLN A 54 -22.23 -8.76 20.60
C GLN A 54 -21.34 -9.18 19.41
N LEU A 55 -21.82 -10.12 18.58
CA LEU A 55 -21.10 -10.55 17.39
C LEU A 55 -21.02 -9.43 16.35
N GLU A 56 -22.10 -8.70 16.11
CA GLU A 56 -22.12 -7.54 15.21
C GLU A 56 -21.12 -6.47 15.66
N GLU A 57 -21.06 -6.18 16.96
CA GLU A 57 -20.10 -5.23 17.51
C GLU A 57 -18.66 -5.71 17.34
N ARG A 58 -18.39 -6.99 17.59
CA ARG A 58 -17.07 -7.59 17.32
C ARG A 58 -16.71 -7.54 15.84
N VAL A 59 -17.64 -7.81 14.93
CA VAL A 59 -17.42 -7.73 13.48
C VAL A 59 -17.13 -6.28 13.06
N LYS A 60 -17.84 -5.29 13.62
CA LYS A 60 -17.54 -3.87 13.39
C LYS A 60 -16.13 -3.52 13.85
N GLN A 61 -15.74 -3.94 15.05
CA GLN A 61 -14.39 -3.69 15.57
C GLN A 61 -13.30 -4.39 14.75
N LEU A 62 -13.52 -5.64 14.36
CA LEU A 62 -12.58 -6.38 13.51
C LEU A 62 -12.46 -5.76 12.11
N SER A 63 -13.57 -5.33 11.52
CA SER A 63 -13.55 -4.66 10.21
C SER A 63 -12.87 -3.29 10.27
N ALA A 64 -13.06 -2.53 11.35
CA ALA A 64 -12.32 -1.28 11.57
C ALA A 64 -10.80 -1.55 11.67
N ARG A 65 -10.38 -2.54 12.47
CA ARG A 65 -8.97 -2.93 12.58
C ARG A 65 -8.39 -3.44 11.26
N ALA A 66 -9.17 -4.19 10.48
CA ALA A 66 -8.74 -4.67 9.18
C ALA A 66 -8.48 -3.50 8.21
N ARG A 67 -9.38 -2.51 8.16
CA ARG A 67 -9.20 -1.30 7.35
C ARG A 67 -7.97 -0.48 7.78
N GLU A 68 -7.75 -0.34 9.08
CA GLU A 68 -6.53 0.32 9.60
C GLU A 68 -5.26 -0.44 9.22
N ALA A 69 -5.28 -1.77 9.27
CA ALA A 69 -4.15 -2.60 8.86
C ALA A 69 -3.89 -2.51 7.35
N GLU A 70 -4.94 -2.51 6.53
CA GLU A 70 -4.86 -2.30 5.08
C GLU A 70 -4.27 -0.93 4.73
N ALA A 71 -4.71 0.13 5.42
CA ALA A 71 -4.14 1.47 5.24
C ALA A 71 -2.64 1.49 5.57
N LYS A 72 -2.24 0.91 6.72
CA LYS A 72 -0.82 0.81 7.11
C LYS A 72 0.01 0.00 6.12
N LEU A 73 -0.54 -1.08 5.59
CA LEU A 73 0.14 -1.88 4.55
C LEU A 73 0.31 -1.07 3.27
N ALA A 74 -0.70 -0.32 2.84
CA ALA A 74 -0.60 0.55 1.67
C ALA A 74 0.48 1.62 1.85
N ASP A 75 0.58 2.23 3.02
CA ASP A 75 1.62 3.22 3.36
C ASP A 75 3.01 2.60 3.36
N LEU A 76 3.17 1.41 3.96
CA LEU A 76 4.45 0.67 3.96
C LEU A 76 4.87 0.25 2.55
N GLU A 77 3.92 -0.18 1.70
CA GLU A 77 4.20 -0.49 0.30
C GLU A 77 4.56 0.75 -0.52
N ALA A 78 3.96 1.90 -0.23
CA ALA A 78 4.32 3.17 -0.85
C ALA A 78 5.74 3.60 -0.43
N ALA A 79 6.06 3.54 0.86
CA ALA A 79 7.39 3.83 1.38
C ALA A 79 8.45 2.86 0.82
N GLY A 80 8.14 1.55 0.74
CA GLY A 80 9.02 0.55 0.14
C GLY A 80 9.28 0.80 -1.34
N ARG A 81 8.26 1.23 -2.11
CA ARG A 81 8.43 1.63 -3.51
C ARG A 81 9.32 2.86 -3.68
N ALA A 82 9.14 3.87 -2.82
CA ALA A 82 9.99 5.06 -2.82
C ALA A 82 11.45 4.73 -2.51
N SER A 83 11.70 3.97 -1.43
CA SER A 83 13.04 3.51 -1.05
C SER A 83 13.72 2.73 -2.18
N LYS A 84 13.00 1.84 -2.87
CA LYS A 84 13.55 1.07 -3.97
C LYS A 84 13.90 1.95 -5.18
N ALA A 85 13.06 2.93 -5.50
CA ALA A 85 13.36 3.89 -6.57
C ALA A 85 14.62 4.71 -6.24
N GLU A 86 14.80 5.11 -4.98
CA GLU A 86 16.01 5.79 -4.52
C GLU A 86 17.26 4.91 -4.64
N GLU A 87 17.19 3.65 -4.23
CA GLU A 87 18.29 2.68 -4.40
C GLU A 87 18.65 2.49 -5.88
N ASP A 88 17.67 2.39 -6.76
CA ASP A 88 17.87 2.30 -8.21
C ASP A 88 18.54 3.55 -8.77
N THR A 89 18.18 4.74 -8.29
CA THR A 89 18.85 5.99 -8.70
C THR A 89 20.30 6.02 -8.22
N ARG A 90 20.54 5.62 -6.97
CA ARG A 90 21.87 5.59 -6.36
C ARG A 90 22.80 4.60 -7.06
N THR A 91 22.31 3.40 -7.35
CA THR A 91 23.09 2.40 -8.09
C THR A 91 23.43 2.85 -9.51
N LYS A 92 22.52 3.54 -10.20
CA LYS A 92 22.82 4.16 -11.51
C LYS A 92 23.90 5.23 -11.41
N MET A 93 23.83 6.10 -10.41
CA MET A 93 24.85 7.12 -10.17
C MET A 93 26.23 6.50 -9.89
N LEU A 94 26.30 5.49 -9.03
CA LEU A 94 27.55 4.78 -8.72
C LEU A 94 28.17 4.17 -9.98
N ARG A 95 27.37 3.48 -10.80
CA ARG A 95 27.85 2.92 -12.08
C ARG A 95 28.38 4.00 -13.03
N LYS A 96 27.76 5.18 -13.07
CA LYS A 96 28.22 6.30 -13.89
C LYS A 96 29.57 6.82 -13.40
N VAL A 97 29.72 7.03 -12.10
CA VAL A 97 30.99 7.46 -11.47
C VAL A 97 32.11 6.45 -11.73
N GLU A 98 31.83 5.15 -11.59
CA GLU A 98 32.80 4.08 -11.88
C GLU A 98 33.24 4.11 -13.36
N GLY A 99 32.31 4.28 -14.30
CA GLY A 99 32.59 4.39 -15.72
C GLY A 99 33.43 5.62 -16.08
N ASP A 100 33.13 6.77 -15.47
CA ASP A 100 33.88 8.02 -15.65
C ASP A 100 35.32 7.86 -15.10
N LEU A 101 35.47 7.25 -13.93
CA LEU A 101 36.79 6.96 -13.33
C LEU A 101 37.62 6.00 -14.18
N GLN A 102 36.99 4.96 -14.74
CA GLN A 102 37.66 4.02 -15.65
C GLN A 102 38.13 4.73 -16.93
N SER A 103 37.29 5.59 -17.50
CA SER A 103 37.62 6.38 -18.69
C SER A 103 38.79 7.32 -18.43
N LEU A 104 38.80 8.00 -17.28
CA LEU A 104 39.89 8.88 -16.85
C LEU A 104 41.20 8.11 -16.67
N ARG A 105 41.16 6.93 -16.04
CA ARG A 105 42.34 6.05 -15.90
C ARG A 105 42.87 5.61 -17.26
N HIS A 106 41.99 5.23 -18.18
CA HIS A 106 42.37 4.82 -19.53
C HIS A 106 43.06 5.94 -20.31
N ALA A 107 42.46 7.14 -20.34
CA ALA A 107 43.04 8.29 -21.01
C ALA A 107 44.41 8.67 -20.42
N ASN A 108 44.55 8.65 -19.09
CA ASN A 108 45.83 8.90 -18.42
C ASN A 108 46.90 7.85 -18.76
N GLN A 109 46.51 6.57 -18.86
CA GLN A 109 47.42 5.51 -19.27
C GLN A 109 47.91 5.74 -20.71
N GLN A 110 46.98 6.03 -21.64
CA GLN A 110 47.33 6.34 -23.03
C GLN A 110 48.26 7.56 -23.15
N LEU A 111 48.02 8.61 -22.36
CA LEU A 111 48.88 9.79 -22.29
C LEU A 111 50.30 9.44 -21.83
N ARG A 112 50.44 8.59 -20.80
CA ARG A 112 51.74 8.13 -20.32
C ARG A 112 52.48 7.32 -21.37
N ASP A 113 51.80 6.41 -22.05
CA ASP A 113 52.37 5.57 -23.11
C ASP A 113 52.81 6.42 -24.32
N ASN A 114 51.98 7.40 -24.72
CA ASN A 114 52.33 8.32 -25.80
C ASN A 114 53.52 9.22 -25.43
N ASN A 115 53.57 9.73 -24.19
CA ASN A 115 54.71 10.51 -23.71
C ASN A 115 56.00 9.68 -23.66
N ALA A 116 55.92 8.40 -23.29
CA ALA A 116 57.08 7.51 -23.32
C ALA A 116 57.63 7.33 -24.74
N LYS A 117 56.74 7.10 -25.72
CA LYS A 117 57.11 6.98 -27.14
C LYS A 117 57.67 8.27 -27.72
N LEU A 118 57.10 9.42 -27.35
CA LEU A 118 57.63 10.74 -27.75
C LEU A 118 59.05 10.97 -27.21
N ARG A 119 59.32 10.60 -25.96
CA ARG A 119 60.67 10.70 -25.38
C ARG A 119 61.66 9.77 -26.08
N GLU A 120 61.23 8.56 -26.43
CA GLU A 120 62.07 7.61 -27.18
C GLU A 120 62.39 8.11 -28.60
N ALA A 121 61.38 8.63 -29.32
CA ALA A 121 61.57 9.21 -30.65
C ALA A 121 62.51 10.43 -30.61
N ASN A 122 62.31 11.32 -29.64
CA ASN A 122 63.19 12.47 -29.41
C ASN A 122 64.63 12.04 -29.06
N ALA A 123 64.82 11.00 -28.25
CA ALA A 123 66.15 10.47 -27.92
C ALA A 123 66.89 9.90 -29.14
N LYS A 124 66.14 9.36 -30.11
CA LYS A 124 66.67 8.91 -31.41
C LYS A 124 66.87 10.06 -32.41
N GLY A 125 66.50 11.29 -32.05
CA GLY A 125 66.55 12.46 -32.93
C GLY A 125 65.52 12.42 -34.07
N VAL A 126 64.51 11.54 -33.98
CA VAL A 126 63.47 11.40 -34.99
C VAL A 126 62.21 12.12 -34.53
N ALA A 127 61.77 13.12 -35.29
CA ALA A 127 60.48 13.74 -35.05
C ALA A 127 59.37 12.87 -35.66
N GLU A 128 58.41 12.46 -34.82
CA GLU A 128 57.24 11.70 -35.25
C GLU A 128 55.95 12.51 -35.02
N PRO A 129 55.51 13.33 -35.99
CA PRO A 129 54.32 14.19 -35.84
C PRO A 129 53.05 13.41 -35.48
N HIS A 130 52.93 12.16 -35.92
CA HIS A 130 51.80 11.31 -35.61
C HIS A 130 51.70 10.95 -34.12
N LEU A 131 52.82 10.83 -33.41
CA LEU A 131 52.84 10.62 -31.95
C LEU A 131 52.38 11.88 -31.20
N ILE A 132 52.72 13.07 -31.71
CA ILE A 132 52.27 14.34 -31.14
C ILE A 132 50.75 14.45 -31.26
N ASN A 133 50.20 14.19 -32.45
CA ASN A 133 48.75 14.17 -32.67
C ASN A 133 48.05 13.15 -31.78
N LYS A 134 48.65 11.96 -31.59
CA LYS A 134 48.10 10.92 -30.72
C LYS A 134 48.14 11.31 -29.23
N ALA A 135 49.22 11.96 -28.79
CA ALA A 135 49.32 12.51 -27.44
C ALA A 135 48.27 13.61 -27.21
N MET A 136 48.11 14.54 -28.16
CA MET A 136 47.13 15.61 -28.08
C MET A 136 45.68 15.08 -28.05
N MET A 137 45.37 14.05 -28.85
CA MET A 137 44.05 13.39 -28.77
C MET A 137 43.82 12.73 -27.42
N ALA A 138 44.80 11.99 -26.89
CA ALA A 138 44.68 11.38 -25.57
C ALA A 138 44.56 12.44 -24.44
N GLU A 139 45.15 13.62 -24.60
CA GLU A 139 45.01 14.75 -23.68
C GLU A 139 43.60 15.34 -23.72
N LEU A 140 43.06 15.56 -24.91
CA LEU A 140 41.68 16.01 -25.09
C LEU A 140 40.68 15.01 -24.52
N ASP A 141 40.90 13.71 -24.74
CA ASP A 141 40.04 12.66 -24.18
C ASP A 141 40.16 12.59 -22.65
N GLY A 142 41.36 12.79 -22.09
CA GLY A 142 41.56 12.95 -20.65
C GLY A 142 40.83 14.15 -20.06
N LEU A 143 40.90 15.32 -20.71
CA LEU A 143 40.18 16.53 -20.29
C LEU A 143 38.67 16.35 -20.37
N ARG A 144 38.17 15.68 -21.42
CA ARG A 144 36.74 15.36 -21.56
C ARG A 144 36.28 14.40 -20.46
N ALA A 145 37.06 13.36 -20.18
CA ALA A 145 36.76 12.41 -19.11
C ALA A 145 36.77 13.08 -17.73
N SER A 146 37.74 13.96 -17.45
CA SER A 146 37.79 14.73 -16.20
C SER A 146 36.54 15.61 -16.06
N ARG A 147 36.20 16.39 -17.08
CA ARG A 147 35.00 17.26 -17.04
C ARG A 147 33.71 16.46 -16.92
N ALA A 148 33.64 15.25 -17.49
CA ALA A 148 32.49 14.37 -17.34
C ALA A 148 32.36 13.86 -15.89
N ALA A 149 33.47 13.43 -15.30
CA ALA A 149 33.54 13.01 -13.90
C ALA A 149 33.11 14.15 -12.96
N ASP A 150 33.66 15.35 -13.15
CA ASP A 150 33.33 16.53 -12.33
C ASP A 150 31.82 16.85 -12.40
N ARG A 151 31.21 16.79 -13.59
CA ARG A 151 29.76 17.00 -13.74
C ARG A 151 28.96 15.91 -13.04
N THR A 152 29.34 14.65 -13.18
CA THR A 152 28.67 13.54 -12.50
C THR A 152 28.74 13.69 -10.98
N GLU A 153 29.87 14.13 -10.45
CA GLU A 153 30.04 14.43 -9.03
C GLU A 153 29.16 15.60 -8.58
N MET A 154 29.13 16.70 -9.34
CA MET A 154 28.26 17.84 -9.06
C MET A 154 26.77 17.45 -9.10
N ASP A 155 26.34 16.66 -10.09
CA ASP A 155 24.97 16.15 -10.18
C ASP A 155 24.62 15.28 -8.96
N ALA A 156 25.56 14.46 -8.49
CA ALA A 156 25.37 13.62 -7.30
C ALA A 156 25.24 14.47 -6.03
N ILE A 157 26.08 15.50 -5.87
CA ILE A 157 26.01 16.44 -4.75
C ILE A 157 24.69 17.22 -4.77
N LEU A 158 24.30 17.75 -5.93
CA LEU A 158 23.03 18.48 -6.08
C LEU A 158 21.83 17.58 -5.79
N GLY A 159 21.86 16.32 -6.23
CA GLY A 159 20.83 15.34 -5.91
C GLY A 159 20.71 15.07 -4.40
N GLU A 160 21.83 14.98 -3.68
CA GLU A 160 21.82 14.79 -2.24
C GLU A 160 21.37 16.05 -1.48
N LEU A 161 21.80 17.24 -1.93
CA LEU A 161 21.34 18.51 -1.36
C LEU A 161 19.84 18.72 -1.54
N ALA A 162 19.30 18.37 -2.71
CA ALA A 162 17.86 18.43 -2.97
C ALA A 162 17.09 17.53 -1.98
N ARG A 163 17.56 16.31 -1.74
CA ARG A 163 16.95 15.41 -0.75
C ARG A 163 16.99 15.97 0.67
N ILE A 164 18.13 16.52 1.09
CA ILE A 164 18.25 17.14 2.42
C ILE A 164 17.29 18.35 2.53
N GLY A 165 17.15 19.12 1.45
CA GLY A 165 16.19 20.22 1.36
C GLY A 165 14.74 19.76 1.47
N ASP A 166 14.36 18.72 0.75
CA ASP A 166 13.01 18.14 0.77
C ASP A 166 12.67 17.55 2.15
N ALA A 167 13.64 16.85 2.77
CA ALA A 167 13.50 16.33 4.14
C ALA A 167 13.33 17.45 5.18
N ALA A 168 14.11 18.53 5.06
CA ALA A 168 13.99 19.69 5.94
C ALA A 168 12.68 20.48 5.74
N GLY A 169 12.13 20.50 4.51
CA GLY A 169 10.83 21.09 4.20
C GLY A 169 9.66 20.30 4.80
N ALA A 170 9.74 18.97 4.78
CA ALA A 170 8.74 18.09 5.39
C ALA A 170 8.68 18.23 6.93
N ASP A 171 9.84 18.39 7.59
CA ASP A 171 9.93 18.61 9.05
C ASP A 171 9.41 20.01 9.49
N GLY A 172 9.42 20.99 8.59
CA GLY A 172 8.91 22.34 8.83
C GLY A 172 7.38 22.44 8.80
N GLN A 173 6.74 21.75 7.84
CA GLN A 173 5.27 21.74 7.70
C GLN A 173 4.57 20.98 8.84
N GLY A 174 5.20 19.93 9.38
CA GLY A 174 4.66 19.18 10.53
C GLY A 174 4.63 19.94 11.86
N LYS A 175 5.24 21.15 11.94
CA LYS A 175 5.25 22.00 13.14
C LYS A 175 4.27 23.17 13.10
N GLU A 176 3.73 23.53 11.93
CA GLU A 176 2.75 24.61 11.82
C GLU A 176 1.30 24.14 12.02
N ASP A 177 1.04 22.82 11.92
CA ASP A 177 -0.28 22.21 12.07
C ASP A 177 -0.55 21.59 13.46
N ALA A 178 0.28 21.87 14.46
CA ALA A 178 0.13 21.42 15.86
C ALA A 178 0.04 22.60 16.83
#